data_AF-A0A564SXA7-F1
#
_entry.id   AF-A0A564SXA7-F1
#
_cell.length_a   1.000
_cell.length_b   1.000
_cell.length_c   1.000
_cell.angle_alpha   90.00
_cell.angle_beta   90.00
_cell.angle_gamma   90.00
#
_symmetry.space_group_name_H-M   'P 1'
#
loop_
_entity.id
_entity.type
_entity.pdbx_description
1 polymer ?
#
loop_
_entity_poly.entity_id
_entity_poly.type
_entity_poly.pdbx_seq_one_letter_code
_entity_poly.pdbx_strand_id
1 'polypeptide(L)'
;MLIHGQEFDFSLLNANDLDRLEDALDEMTREGEAETARCERENVRLGDRLRAQARVSMRGLDKILGAGASARLGLNENDVSRLYDVLDEITQAAAAEKARYSRPAAVPQNRAQRRAEKRQKDKHKPPVSYPGQPAAAQMVERVDKAARRRQLLTELAALENG
;
A
#
# COMPACT_ATOMS: atom_id res chain seq x y z
N MET A 1 -13.92 1.74 1.20
CA MET A 1 -13.34 2.40 2.40
C MET A 1 -13.90 1.79 3.69
N LEU A 2 -13.12 1.69 4.78
CA LEU A 2 -13.58 1.18 6.08
C LEU A 2 -13.63 2.34 7.09
N ILE A 3 -14.80 2.59 7.69
CA ILE A 3 -15.03 3.67 8.67
C ILE A 3 -15.86 3.10 9.83
N HIS A 4 -15.41 3.25 11.07
CA HIS A 4 -15.99 2.66 12.28
C HIS A 4 -16.35 1.18 12.14
N GLY A 5 -15.48 0.40 11.47
CA GLY A 5 -15.69 -1.02 11.22
C GLY A 5 -16.75 -1.34 10.16
N GLN A 6 -17.25 -0.33 9.43
CA GLN A 6 -18.21 -0.51 8.34
C GLN A 6 -17.57 -0.27 6.99
N GLU A 7 -17.89 -1.14 6.04
CA GLU A 7 -17.42 -1.05 4.67
C GLU A 7 -18.37 -0.18 3.83
N PHE A 8 -17.77 0.75 3.09
CA PHE A 8 -18.41 1.65 2.15
C PHE A 8 -17.80 1.49 0.77
N ASP A 9 -18.63 1.49 -0.26
CA ASP A 9 -18.21 1.47 -1.66
C ASP A 9 -17.79 2.87 -2.10
N PHE A 10 -16.58 3.23 -1.68
CA PHE A 10 -15.93 4.51 -1.93
C PHE A 10 -14.42 4.32 -1.88
N SER A 11 -13.71 4.97 -2.79
CA SER A 11 -12.25 4.98 -2.86
C SER A 11 -11.76 6.34 -3.36
N LEU A 12 -10.74 6.91 -2.72
CA LEU A 12 -10.10 8.13 -3.24
C LEU A 12 -9.22 7.87 -4.47
N LEU A 13 -9.04 6.61 -4.86
CA LEU A 13 -8.32 6.22 -6.06
C LEU A 13 -9.26 5.97 -7.25
N ASN A 14 -10.57 6.10 -7.03
CA ASN A 14 -11.59 6.04 -8.07
C ASN A 14 -11.99 7.46 -8.48
N ALA A 15 -11.85 7.78 -9.76
CA ALA A 15 -12.17 9.11 -10.29
C ALA A 15 -13.65 9.48 -10.09
N ASN A 16 -14.57 8.54 -10.30
CA ASN A 16 -16.01 8.81 -10.13
C ASN A 16 -16.36 9.11 -8.66
N ASP A 17 -15.66 8.45 -7.73
CA ASP A 17 -15.85 8.71 -6.30
C ASP A 17 -15.23 10.04 -5.89
N LEU A 18 -14.12 10.44 -6.53
CA LEU A 18 -13.51 11.76 -6.32
C LEU A 18 -14.40 12.89 -6.83
N ASP A 19 -14.99 12.74 -8.02
CA ASP A 19 -15.97 13.70 -8.56
C ASP A 19 -17.19 13.80 -7.62
N ARG A 20 -17.71 12.64 -7.15
CA ARG A 20 -18.81 12.60 -6.17
C ARG A 20 -18.46 13.30 -4.85
N LEU A 21 -17.21 13.20 -4.41
CA LEU A 21 -16.72 13.89 -3.22
C LEU A 21 -16.68 15.40 -3.43
N GLU A 22 -16.09 15.86 -4.53
CA GLU A 22 -15.99 17.28 -4.86
C GLU A 22 -17.38 17.92 -4.98
N ASP A 23 -18.27 17.31 -5.75
CA ASP A 23 -19.66 17.77 -5.90
C ASP A 23 -20.38 17.86 -4.55
N ALA A 24 -20.21 16.85 -3.69
CA ALA A 24 -20.85 16.84 -2.38
C ALA A 24 -20.28 17.90 -1.43
N LEU A 25 -18.97 18.18 -1.49
CA LEU A 25 -18.33 19.22 -0.68
C LEU A 25 -18.76 20.63 -1.12
N ASP A 26 -18.84 20.87 -2.42
CA ASP A 26 -19.32 22.15 -2.98
C ASP A 26 -20.76 22.41 -2.59
N GLU A 27 -21.63 21.41 -2.73
CA GLU A 27 -23.05 21.53 -2.36
C GLU A 27 -23.22 21.68 -0.84
N MET A 28 -22.48 20.92 -0.04
CA MET A 28 -22.49 21.04 1.42
C MET A 28 -22.04 22.44 1.87
N THR A 29 -21.04 23.02 1.22
CA THR A 29 -20.56 24.39 1.50
C THR A 29 -21.67 25.39 1.20
N ARG A 30 -22.26 25.30 0.00
CA ARG A 30 -23.36 26.19 -0.42
C ARG A 30 -24.59 26.06 0.49
N GLU A 31 -24.99 24.83 0.83
CA GLU A 31 -26.10 24.57 1.76
C GLU A 31 -25.78 25.10 3.17
N GLY A 32 -24.55 24.91 3.65
CA GLY A 32 -24.12 25.37 4.96
C GLY A 32 -24.13 26.89 5.09
N GLU A 33 -23.66 27.59 4.05
CA GLU A 33 -23.74 29.06 3.98
C GLU A 33 -25.19 29.54 3.93
N ALA A 34 -26.03 28.91 3.12
CA ALA A 34 -27.44 29.24 3.02
C ALA A 34 -28.18 29.01 4.35
N GLU A 35 -27.92 27.89 5.03
CA GLU A 35 -28.50 27.57 6.33
C GLU A 35 -28.00 28.52 7.42
N THR A 36 -26.72 28.90 7.38
CA THR A 36 -26.14 29.89 8.31
C THR A 36 -26.80 31.26 8.12
N ALA A 37 -26.91 31.73 6.87
CA ALA A 37 -27.57 32.99 6.56
C ALA A 37 -29.06 32.99 6.95
N ARG A 38 -29.75 31.86 6.75
CA ARG A 38 -31.13 31.68 7.22
C ARG A 38 -31.20 31.76 8.74
N CYS A 39 -30.34 31.02 9.44
CA CYS A 39 -30.30 30.99 10.90
C CYS A 39 -30.01 32.36 11.52
N GLU A 40 -29.16 33.16 10.88
CA GLU A 40 -28.87 34.53 11.28
C GLU A 40 -30.09 35.44 11.08
N ARG A 41 -30.74 35.39 9.91
CA ARG A 41 -31.95 36.17 9.61
C ARG A 41 -33.10 35.85 10.55
N GLU A 42 -33.29 34.57 10.86
CA GLU A 42 -34.36 34.09 11.73
C GLU A 42 -34.01 34.16 13.23
N ASN A 43 -32.82 34.67 13.60
CA ASN A 43 -32.33 34.72 14.98
C ASN A 43 -32.43 33.36 15.71
N VAL A 44 -32.15 32.27 14.98
CA VAL A 44 -32.24 30.90 15.47
C VAL A 44 -31.29 30.70 16.66
N ARG A 45 -31.69 29.90 17.66
CA ARG A 45 -30.85 29.62 18.83
C ARG A 45 -29.61 28.84 18.40
N LEU A 46 -28.47 29.09 19.04
CA LEU A 46 -27.19 28.46 18.69
C LEU A 46 -27.26 26.93 18.58
N GLY A 47 -27.98 26.27 19.50
CA GLY A 47 -28.15 24.81 19.45
C GLY A 47 -28.91 24.33 18.21
N ASP A 48 -29.93 25.09 17.76
CA ASP A 48 -30.69 24.76 16.55
C ASP A 48 -29.87 25.03 15.28
N ARG A 49 -28.99 26.03 15.31
CA ARG A 49 -28.01 26.27 14.23
C ARG A 49 -27.04 25.09 14.10
N LEU A 50 -26.52 24.59 15.22
CA LEU A 50 -25.62 23.43 15.23
C LEU A 50 -26.32 22.17 14.68
N ARG A 51 -27.58 21.92 15.07
CA ARG A 51 -28.38 20.82 14.50
C ARG A 51 -28.60 20.99 13.01
N ALA A 52 -28.90 22.21 12.55
CA ALA A 52 -29.09 22.49 11.15
C ALA A 52 -27.81 22.24 10.34
N GLN A 53 -26.66 22.67 10.86
CA GLN A 53 -25.35 22.40 10.26
C GLN A 53 -25.03 20.90 10.26
N ALA A 54 -25.30 20.19 11.35
CA ALA A 54 -25.11 18.74 11.42
C ALA A 54 -25.95 17.99 10.37
N ARG A 55 -27.19 18.43 10.13
CA ARG A 55 -28.04 17.88 9.06
C ARG A 55 -27.43 18.11 7.67
N VAL A 56 -26.90 19.30 7.40
CA VAL A 56 -26.19 19.59 6.14
C VAL A 56 -25.00 18.64 5.96
N SER A 57 -24.17 18.49 6.98
CA SER A 57 -23.01 17.59 6.93
C SER A 57 -23.39 16.12 6.79
N MET A 58 -24.44 15.64 7.48
CA MET A 58 -24.94 14.27 7.33
C MET A 58 -25.44 13.99 5.91
N ARG A 59 -26.16 14.93 5.28
CA ARG A 59 -26.58 14.81 3.88
C ARG A 59 -25.39 14.76 2.93
N GLY A 60 -24.35 15.56 3.18
CA GLY A 60 -23.09 15.50 2.43
C GLY A 60 -22.44 14.12 2.54
N LEU A 61 -22.35 13.56 3.75
CA LEU A 61 -21.82 12.21 3.97
C LEU A 61 -22.63 11.12 3.27
N ASP A 62 -23.96 11.24 3.23
CA ASP A 62 -24.81 10.31 2.48
C ASP A 62 -24.58 10.39 0.96
N LYS A 63 -24.21 11.57 0.42
CA LYS A 63 -23.82 11.68 -0.99
C LYS A 63 -22.44 11.07 -1.23
N ILE A 64 -21.49 11.29 -0.34
CA ILE A 64 -20.11 10.80 -0.47
C ILE A 64 -20.05 9.28 -0.30
N LEU A 65 -20.69 8.72 0.73
CA LEU A 65 -20.55 7.32 1.11
C LEU A 65 -21.73 6.43 0.68
N GLY A 66 -22.76 7.03 0.08
CA GLY A 66 -23.98 6.37 -0.34
C GLY A 66 -25.15 6.61 0.64
N ALA A 67 -26.36 6.57 0.09
CA ALA A 67 -27.57 6.94 0.82
C ALA A 67 -27.72 6.14 2.13
N GLY A 68 -27.94 6.86 3.24
CA GLY A 68 -28.10 6.28 4.57
C GLY A 68 -26.78 5.90 5.27
N ALA A 69 -25.63 6.28 4.72
CA ALA A 69 -24.33 6.13 5.38
C ALA A 69 -24.28 6.84 6.74
N SER A 70 -24.83 8.05 6.84
CA SER A 70 -24.91 8.82 8.08
C SER A 70 -25.66 8.05 9.18
N ALA A 71 -26.81 7.46 8.83
CA ALA A 71 -27.60 6.63 9.73
C ALA A 71 -26.87 5.33 10.11
N ARG A 72 -26.22 4.68 9.14
CA ARG A 72 -25.40 3.48 9.38
C ARG A 72 -24.27 3.77 10.37
N LEU A 73 -23.64 4.93 10.29
CA LEU A 73 -22.59 5.40 11.20
C LEU A 73 -23.14 5.85 12.57
N GLY A 74 -24.47 5.86 12.75
CA GLY A 74 -25.14 6.28 13.97
C GLY A 74 -25.04 7.80 14.21
N LEU A 75 -24.86 8.58 13.15
CA LEU A 75 -24.81 10.04 13.25
C LEU A 75 -26.21 10.59 13.54
N ASN A 76 -26.24 11.62 14.36
CA ASN A 76 -27.46 12.36 14.68
C ASN A 76 -27.13 13.85 14.80
N GLU A 77 -28.15 14.69 14.62
CA GLU A 77 -27.99 16.15 14.64
C GLU A 77 -27.62 16.73 16.02
N ASN A 78 -27.73 15.94 17.09
CA ASN A 78 -27.44 16.38 18.45
C ASN A 78 -26.00 16.06 18.90
N ASP A 79 -25.28 15.19 18.17
CA ASP A 79 -23.93 14.73 18.51
C ASP A 79 -22.95 15.10 17.39
N VAL A 80 -22.57 16.37 17.41
CA VAL A 80 -21.64 16.94 16.42
C VAL A 80 -20.22 16.41 16.63
N SER A 81 -19.85 16.02 17.85
CA SER A 81 -18.55 15.42 18.14
C SER A 81 -18.34 14.14 17.34
N ARG A 82 -19.33 13.24 17.34
CA ARG A 82 -19.30 12.02 16.53
C ARG A 82 -19.18 12.30 15.03
N LEU A 83 -19.76 13.40 14.55
CA LEU A 83 -19.62 13.80 13.16
C LEU A 83 -18.18 14.18 12.82
N TYR A 84 -17.50 14.91 13.70
CA TYR A 84 -16.08 15.22 13.53
C TYR A 84 -15.19 13.98 13.60
N ASP A 85 -15.48 13.04 14.50
CA ASP A 85 -14.75 11.77 14.59
C ASP A 85 -14.84 10.97 13.27
N VAL A 86 -16.04 10.92 12.67
CA VAL A 86 -16.25 10.28 11.36
C VAL A 86 -15.45 10.99 10.26
N LEU A 87 -15.45 12.32 10.23
CA LEU A 87 -14.71 13.09 9.23
C LEU A 87 -13.19 12.88 9.35
N ASP A 88 -12.67 12.80 10.57
CA ASP A 88 -11.26 12.48 10.80
C ASP A 88 -10.94 11.04 10.37
N GLU A 89 -11.79 10.07 10.70
CA GLU A 89 -11.59 8.69 10.27
C GLU A 89 -11.64 8.53 8.74
N ILE A 90 -12.52 9.27 8.04
CA ILE A 90 -12.52 9.32 6.56
C ILE A 90 -11.16 9.80 6.05
N THR A 91 -10.61 10.85 6.66
CA THR A 91 -9.30 11.41 6.30
C THR A 91 -8.16 10.42 6.57
N GLN A 92 -8.22 9.70 7.68
CA GLN A 92 -7.26 8.65 8.01
C GLN A 92 -7.37 7.44 7.07
N ALA A 93 -8.59 6.99 6.75
CA ALA A 93 -8.86 5.89 5.84
C ALA A 93 -8.37 6.20 4.43
N ALA A 94 -8.59 7.44 3.98
CA ALA A 94 -8.06 8.03 2.76
C ALA A 94 -6.52 7.97 2.71
N ALA A 95 -5.86 8.45 3.77
CA ALA A 95 -4.39 8.40 3.87
C ALA A 95 -3.86 6.97 3.87
N ALA A 96 -4.53 6.05 4.57
CA ALA A 96 -4.18 4.64 4.62
C ALA A 96 -4.35 3.96 3.25
N GLU A 97 -5.41 4.28 2.51
CA GLU A 97 -5.62 3.81 1.14
C GLU A 97 -4.47 4.27 0.24
N LYS A 98 -4.15 5.56 0.23
CA LYS A 98 -3.01 6.10 -0.54
C LYS A 98 -1.69 5.43 -0.16
N ALA A 99 -1.46 5.17 1.12
CA ALA A 99 -0.23 4.52 1.61
C ALA A 99 -0.10 3.06 1.13
N ARG A 100 -1.19 2.31 1.00
CA ARG A 100 -1.17 0.92 0.51
C ARG A 100 -0.65 0.83 -0.92
N TYR A 101 -1.04 1.76 -1.78
CA TYR A 101 -0.61 1.78 -3.19
C TYR A 101 0.70 2.55 -3.42
N SER A 102 1.06 3.46 -2.52
CA SER A 102 2.36 4.16 -2.54
C SER A 102 3.51 3.31 -1.97
N ARG A 103 3.21 2.22 -1.24
CA ARG A 103 4.24 1.34 -0.69
C ARG A 103 4.97 0.64 -1.83
N PRO A 104 6.29 0.82 -1.99
CA PRO A 104 7.04 0.09 -3.01
C PRO A 104 6.80 -1.40 -2.80
N ALA A 105 6.47 -2.12 -3.88
CA ALA A 105 6.50 -3.58 -3.85
C ALA A 105 7.86 -3.96 -3.25
N ALA A 106 7.84 -4.74 -2.16
CA ALA A 106 9.08 -5.21 -1.55
C ALA A 106 9.84 -5.95 -2.65
N VAL A 107 10.86 -5.30 -3.21
CA VAL A 107 11.69 -5.89 -4.26
C VAL A 107 12.20 -7.18 -3.64
N PRO A 108 11.88 -8.37 -4.19
CA PRO A 108 12.41 -9.60 -3.68
C PRO A 108 13.93 -9.44 -3.69
N GLN A 109 14.55 -9.44 -2.51
CA GLN A 109 16.01 -9.32 -2.40
C GLN A 109 16.62 -10.25 -3.43
N ASN A 110 17.39 -9.62 -4.31
CA ASN A 110 17.78 -10.16 -5.61
C ASN A 110 18.28 -11.59 -5.41
N ARG A 111 17.93 -12.54 -6.30
CA ARG A 111 18.37 -13.96 -6.18
C ARG A 111 19.89 -14.07 -5.91
N ALA A 112 20.65 -13.09 -6.39
CA ALA A 112 22.08 -12.89 -6.12
C ALA A 112 22.41 -12.58 -4.65
N GLN A 113 21.67 -11.71 -3.96
CA GLN A 113 21.87 -11.37 -2.55
C GLN A 113 21.60 -12.58 -1.64
N ARG A 114 20.52 -13.35 -1.89
CA ARG A 114 20.27 -14.61 -1.16
C ARG A 114 21.37 -15.66 -1.36
N ARG A 115 22.00 -15.70 -2.54
CA ARG A 115 23.15 -16.57 -2.82
C ARG A 115 24.43 -16.08 -2.15
N ALA A 116 24.64 -14.76 -2.07
CA ALA A 116 25.78 -14.18 -1.39
C ALA A 116 25.73 -14.43 0.13
N GLU A 117 24.56 -14.27 0.76
CA GLU A 117 24.37 -14.57 2.18
C GLU A 117 24.54 -16.07 2.50
N LYS A 118 23.99 -16.97 1.65
CA LYS A 118 24.27 -18.41 1.79
C LYS A 118 25.76 -18.72 1.68
N ARG A 119 26.45 -18.16 0.70
CA ARG A 119 27.90 -18.33 0.53
C ARG A 119 28.72 -17.77 1.69
N GLN A 120 28.25 -16.75 2.39
CA GLN A 120 28.91 -16.24 3.59
C GLN A 120 28.64 -17.14 4.81
N LYS A 121 27.43 -17.68 4.96
CA LYS A 121 27.08 -18.61 6.05
C LYS A 121 27.64 -20.03 5.87
N ASP A 122 27.91 -20.46 4.63
CA ASP A 122 28.47 -21.78 4.32
C ASP A 122 30.02 -21.86 4.44
N LYS A 123 30.70 -20.78 4.86
CA LYS A 123 32.16 -20.77 5.07
C LYS A 123 32.65 -21.64 6.25
N HIS A 124 31.76 -22.32 6.97
CA HIS A 124 32.14 -23.11 8.15
C HIS A 124 31.54 -24.53 8.22
N LYS A 125 31.09 -25.10 7.10
CA LYS A 125 30.79 -26.54 7.07
C LYS A 125 31.99 -27.32 6.53
N PRO A 126 32.65 -28.17 7.35
CA PRO A 126 33.65 -29.10 6.82
C PRO A 126 32.97 -30.01 5.79
N PRO A 127 33.67 -30.39 4.70
CA PRO A 127 33.08 -31.22 3.67
C PRO A 127 32.66 -32.57 4.28
N VAL A 128 31.37 -32.91 4.14
CA VAL A 128 30.85 -34.23 4.46
C VAL A 128 31.46 -35.21 3.47
N SER A 129 32.40 -36.02 3.96
CA SER A 129 33.00 -37.13 3.20
C SER A 129 31.95 -38.22 3.01
N TYR A 130 31.49 -38.43 1.78
CA TYR A 130 30.69 -39.60 1.41
C TYR A 130 31.64 -40.78 1.15
N PRO A 131 31.47 -41.93 1.83
CA PRO A 131 32.31 -43.09 1.60
C PRO A 131 31.86 -43.78 0.31
N GLY A 132 32.66 -43.68 -0.76
CA GLY A 132 32.45 -44.49 -1.95
C GLY A 132 32.87 -43.87 -3.28
N GLN A 133 34.10 -43.38 -3.42
CA GLN A 133 34.73 -43.28 -4.74
C GLN A 133 36.18 -43.75 -4.65
N PRO A 134 36.60 -44.75 -5.46
CA PRO A 134 37.99 -45.22 -5.44
C PRO A 134 38.91 -44.10 -5.93
N ALA A 135 39.92 -43.78 -5.13
CA ALA A 135 40.86 -42.67 -5.31
C ALA A 135 41.53 -42.62 -6.70
N ALA A 136 41.63 -43.74 -7.40
CA ALA A 136 42.17 -43.82 -8.75
C ALA A 136 41.35 -43.03 -9.79
N ALA A 137 40.01 -43.02 -9.68
CA ALA A 137 39.16 -42.35 -10.66
C ALA A 137 39.29 -40.82 -10.61
N GLN A 138 39.52 -40.25 -9.43
CA GLN A 138 39.71 -38.80 -9.25
C GLN A 138 41.09 -38.32 -9.72
N MET A 139 42.10 -39.18 -9.73
CA MET A 139 43.43 -38.83 -10.23
C MET A 139 43.46 -38.81 -11.77
N VAL A 140 42.81 -39.77 -12.42
CA VAL A 140 42.73 -39.84 -13.90
C VAL A 140 41.97 -38.63 -14.46
N GLU A 141 40.82 -38.28 -13.88
CA GLU A 141 40.03 -37.13 -14.33
C GLU A 141 40.75 -35.77 -14.16
N ARG A 142 41.59 -35.65 -13.11
CA ARG A 142 42.39 -34.43 -12.87
C ARG A 142 43.57 -34.32 -13.83
N VAL A 143 44.21 -35.44 -14.17
CA VAL A 143 45.29 -35.49 -15.16
C VAL A 143 44.76 -35.13 -16.54
N ASP A 144 43.59 -35.65 -16.93
CA ASP A 144 42.95 -35.32 -18.21
C ASP A 144 42.53 -33.84 -18.32
N LYS A 145 41.99 -33.26 -17.24
CA LYS A 145 41.66 -31.82 -17.22
C LYS A 145 42.90 -30.93 -17.30
N ALA A 146 44.00 -31.30 -16.65
CA ALA A 146 45.24 -30.54 -16.69
C ALA A 146 45.91 -30.60 -18.07
N ALA A 147 45.90 -31.78 -18.71
CA ALA A 147 46.41 -31.96 -20.08
C ALA A 147 45.59 -31.14 -21.08
N ARG A 148 44.25 -31.19 -20.98
CA ARG A 148 43.34 -30.43 -21.86
C ARG A 148 43.47 -28.93 -21.69
N ARG A 149 43.72 -28.45 -20.47
CA ARG A 149 43.98 -27.02 -20.21
C ARG A 149 45.32 -26.56 -20.79
N ARG A 150 46.35 -27.41 -20.79
CA ARG A 150 47.63 -27.08 -21.44
C ARG A 150 47.50 -27.00 -22.96
N GLN A 151 46.80 -27.95 -23.59
CA GLN A 151 46.52 -27.91 -25.03
C GLN A 151 45.77 -26.63 -25.45
N LEU A 152 44.72 -26.25 -24.72
CA LEU A 152 43.97 -25.03 -25.01
C LEU A 152 44.81 -23.75 -24.86
N LEU A 153 45.74 -23.72 -23.91
CA LEU A 153 46.66 -22.58 -23.76
C LEU A 153 47.70 -22.53 -24.87
N THR A 154 48.16 -23.69 -25.36
CA THR A 154 49.08 -23.77 -26.50
C THR A 154 48.39 -23.37 -27.81
N GLU A 155 47.15 -23.80 -28.03
CA GLU A 155 46.34 -23.38 -29.19
C GLU A 155 46.04 -21.87 -29.16
N LEU A 156 45.73 -21.32 -27.98
CA LEU A 156 45.55 -19.86 -27.83
C LEU A 156 46.83 -19.09 -28.15
N ALA A 157 47.99 -19.54 -27.67
CA ALA A 157 49.27 -18.87 -27.95
C ALA A 157 49.68 -18.95 -29.43
N ALA A 158 49.28 -20.01 -30.14
CA ALA A 158 49.51 -20.15 -31.58
C ALA A 158 48.60 -19.25 -32.41
N LEU A 159 47.38 -18.97 -31.93
CA LEU A 159 46.45 -18.03 -32.58
C LEU A 159 46.83 -16.55 -32.37
N GLU A 160 47.63 -16.24 -31.33
CA GLU A 160 48.07 -14.86 -31.02
C GLU A 160 49.36 -14.44 -31.77
N ASN A 161 50.07 -15.36 -32.43
CA ASN A 161 51.34 -15.10 -33.14
C ASN A 161 51.30 -15.41 -34.65
N GLY A 162 50.11 -15.39 -35.26
CA GLY A 162 49.91 -15.43 -36.72
C GLY A 162 49.21 -14.18 -37.20
#